data_AF-A0A7V5ZI13-F1
#
_entry.id   AF-A0A7V5ZI13-F1
#
_cell.length_a   1.000
_cell.length_b   1.000
_cell.length_c   1.000
_cell.angle_alpha   90.00
_cell.angle_beta   90.00
_cell.angle_gamma   90.00
#
_symmetry.space_group_name_H-M   'P 1'
#
loop_
_entity.id
_entity.type
_entity.pdbx_description
1 polymer ?
#
loop_
_entity_poly.entity_id
_entity_poly.type
_entity_poly.pdbx_seq_one_letter_code
_entity_poly.pdbx_strand_id
1 'polypeptide(L)'
;MRRLSPPLSLTLLAATLAIAPLAPAEVPQRPEPVRVRVAAPDLDCPAIEGVFVALLDPQRGVLLLAGRAFPGGRGPTMAKDGALAFRLPDGGAWNVEDLRVTAPAQRVWYARYPFREAPTTGCVAFDRERFSSEGDVVSYVYWLVDTVYRKLPEPERRRFPAFTIADRQVRVRVERAGFAPLPLAGQEAAAMAFRFPGDARTTLLVPYVLDQGSGRLAIEVARAAELTPPAVPRESLGFVVAAVGEAVPLGELNATVVIESVTPPAP
;
A
#
# COMPACT_ATOMS: atom_id res chain seq x y z
N MET A 1 -41.41 1.90 -92.97
CA MET A 1 -42.14 3.16 -92.64
C MET A 1 -41.67 3.64 -91.27
N ARG A 2 -41.47 4.95 -91.13
CA ARG A 2 -40.93 5.69 -89.97
C ARG A 2 -41.70 5.46 -88.65
N ARG A 3 -40.96 5.53 -87.52
CA ARG A 3 -41.21 6.24 -86.24
C ARG A 3 -40.25 5.64 -85.19
N LEU A 4 -39.08 6.21 -84.86
CA LEU A 4 -38.74 7.37 -84.00
C LEU A 4 -39.27 7.36 -82.56
N SER A 5 -38.30 7.13 -81.64
CA SER A 5 -38.14 7.61 -80.25
C SER A 5 -38.73 6.78 -79.09
N PRO A 6 -38.14 6.79 -77.86
CA PRO A 6 -36.91 7.44 -77.37
C PRO A 6 -35.92 6.49 -76.62
N PRO A 7 -34.70 6.95 -76.26
CA PRO A 7 -33.75 6.19 -75.44
C PRO A 7 -34.11 6.26 -73.95
N LEU A 8 -34.09 5.10 -73.27
CA LEU A 8 -34.19 4.98 -71.82
C LEU A 8 -32.90 5.51 -71.17
N SER A 9 -32.99 6.70 -70.58
CA SER A 9 -31.98 7.23 -69.67
C SER A 9 -31.92 6.38 -68.40
N LEU A 10 -30.78 5.71 -68.19
CA LEU A 10 -30.41 5.13 -66.91
C LEU A 10 -30.13 6.24 -65.90
N THR A 11 -31.02 6.43 -64.94
CA THR A 11 -30.76 7.21 -63.73
C THR A 11 -29.90 6.35 -62.78
N LEU A 12 -28.59 6.59 -62.74
CA LEU A 12 -27.75 6.14 -61.63
C LEU A 12 -28.17 6.94 -60.39
N LEU A 13 -28.84 6.29 -59.43
CA LEU A 13 -28.88 6.79 -58.05
C LEU A 13 -27.48 6.61 -57.45
N ALA A 14 -26.69 7.67 -57.46
CA ALA A 14 -25.50 7.74 -56.61
C ALA A 14 -25.99 7.94 -55.16
N ALA A 15 -25.97 6.88 -54.36
CA ALA A 15 -26.14 6.98 -52.93
C ALA A 15 -24.87 7.62 -52.33
N THR A 16 -24.88 8.94 -52.17
CA THR A 16 -23.91 9.63 -51.32
C THR A 16 -24.16 9.21 -49.87
N LEU A 17 -23.38 8.24 -49.39
CA LEU A 17 -23.19 8.01 -47.96
C LEU A 17 -22.57 9.28 -47.37
N ALA A 18 -23.39 10.09 -46.71
CA ALA A 18 -22.90 11.10 -45.79
C ALA A 18 -22.24 10.37 -44.62
N ILE A 19 -20.92 10.20 -44.69
CA ILE A 19 -20.12 9.80 -43.54
C ILE A 19 -20.14 11.00 -42.60
N ALA A 20 -21.06 10.97 -41.62
CA ALA A 20 -21.02 11.90 -40.51
C ALA A 20 -19.64 11.75 -39.83
N PRO A 21 -18.88 12.82 -39.61
CA PRO A 21 -17.68 12.73 -38.80
C PRO A 21 -18.10 12.25 -37.42
N LEU A 22 -17.70 11.02 -37.09
CA LEU A 22 -17.73 10.51 -35.71
C LEU A 22 -16.93 11.52 -34.89
N ALA A 23 -17.65 12.31 -34.09
CA ALA A 23 -17.04 13.09 -33.03
C ALA A 23 -16.12 12.14 -32.26
N PRO A 24 -14.88 12.54 -31.93
CA PRO A 24 -14.01 11.71 -31.12
C PRO A 24 -14.80 11.35 -29.86
N ALA A 25 -14.97 10.04 -29.64
CA ALA A 25 -15.59 9.54 -28.43
C ALA A 25 -14.88 10.23 -27.27
N GLU A 26 -15.64 11.02 -26.52
CA GLU A 26 -15.18 11.68 -25.32
C GLU A 26 -14.63 10.58 -24.43
N VAL A 27 -13.31 10.48 -24.34
CA VAL A 27 -12.65 9.53 -23.43
C VAL A 27 -13.21 9.89 -22.07
N PRO A 28 -13.98 9.02 -21.40
CA PRO A 28 -14.53 9.35 -20.10
C PRO A 28 -13.34 9.71 -19.21
N GLN A 29 -13.23 11.00 -18.88
CA GLN A 29 -12.21 11.50 -17.99
C GLN A 29 -12.37 10.70 -16.71
N ARG A 30 -11.32 9.94 -16.37
CA ARG A 30 -11.26 9.19 -15.12
C ARG A 30 -11.54 10.22 -14.01
N PRO A 31 -12.60 10.06 -13.20
CA PRO A 31 -12.91 11.03 -12.17
C PRO A 31 -11.67 11.23 -11.30
N GLU A 32 -11.36 12.48 -10.98
CA GLU A 32 -10.21 12.81 -10.14
C GLU A 32 -10.27 12.02 -8.82
N PRO A 33 -9.14 11.46 -8.36
CA PRO A 33 -9.11 10.55 -7.22
C PRO A 33 -9.49 11.24 -5.91
N VAL A 34 -10.18 10.48 -5.06
CA VAL A 34 -10.90 10.95 -3.87
C VAL A 34 -10.16 10.52 -2.61
N ARG A 35 -9.75 11.49 -1.80
CA ARG A 35 -9.01 11.28 -0.55
C ARG A 35 -9.96 11.16 0.65
N VAL A 36 -9.90 10.10 1.44
CA VAL A 36 -10.49 10.06 2.78
C VAL A 36 -9.37 10.20 3.81
N ARG A 37 -9.14 11.41 4.34
CA ARG A 37 -8.19 11.58 5.44
C ARG A 37 -8.88 11.13 6.71
N VAL A 38 -8.46 10.03 7.30
CA VAL A 38 -8.88 9.72 8.66
C VAL A 38 -8.02 10.52 9.60
N ALA A 39 -8.46 11.72 9.97
CA ALA A 39 -7.84 12.42 11.08
C ALA A 39 -8.34 11.75 12.37
N ALA A 40 -7.45 11.03 13.05
CA ALA A 40 -7.29 11.42 14.43
C ALA A 40 -6.49 12.74 14.39
N PRO A 41 -6.71 13.71 15.29
CA PRO A 41 -6.08 15.03 15.22
C PRO A 41 -4.55 15.01 14.99
N ASP A 42 -3.89 13.89 15.34
CA ASP A 42 -2.45 13.68 15.26
C ASP A 42 -2.00 12.60 14.25
N LEU A 43 -2.92 11.94 13.52
CA LEU A 43 -2.62 10.81 12.63
C LEU A 43 -3.02 11.16 11.19
N ASP A 44 -2.06 11.58 10.37
CA ASP A 44 -2.26 11.93 8.96
C ASP A 44 -2.43 10.67 8.06
N CYS A 45 -3.42 9.84 8.36
CA CYS A 45 -3.64 8.56 7.67
C CYS A 45 -3.96 8.73 6.18
N PRO A 46 -3.51 7.79 5.32
CA PRO A 46 -3.76 7.87 3.88
C PRO A 46 -5.24 7.65 3.54
N ALA A 47 -5.60 8.04 2.33
CA ALA A 47 -6.92 7.80 1.75
C ALA A 47 -7.20 6.31 1.53
N ILE A 48 -8.44 5.86 1.71
CA ILE A 48 -8.88 4.45 1.51
C ILE A 48 -9.13 4.07 0.03
N GLU A 49 -8.70 4.88 -0.94
CA GLU A 49 -8.90 4.59 -2.37
C GLU A 49 -7.91 3.54 -2.85
N GLY A 50 -8.40 2.39 -3.30
CA GLY A 50 -7.55 1.28 -3.74
C GLY A 50 -6.78 0.58 -2.62
N VAL A 51 -6.82 1.13 -1.40
CA VAL A 51 -6.06 0.65 -0.24
C VAL A 51 -6.99 0.31 0.93
N PHE A 52 -6.48 -0.52 1.82
CA PHE A 52 -7.03 -0.74 3.14
C PHE A 52 -6.34 0.19 4.14
N VAL A 53 -7.09 0.70 5.11
CA VAL A 53 -6.54 1.49 6.22
C VAL A 53 -7.03 0.90 7.53
N ALA A 54 -6.11 0.54 8.43
CA ALA A 54 -6.42 0.13 9.78
C ALA A 54 -6.06 1.23 10.77
N LEU A 55 -7.06 1.75 11.48
CA LEU A 55 -6.87 2.68 12.60
C LEU A 55 -6.61 1.89 13.87
N LEU A 56 -5.60 2.31 14.63
CA LEU A 56 -5.16 1.66 15.86
C LEU A 56 -5.48 2.55 17.04
N ASP A 57 -6.35 2.07 17.93
CA ASP A 57 -6.78 2.79 19.13
C ASP A 57 -6.66 1.87 20.35
N PRO A 58 -5.82 2.19 21.34
CA PRO A 58 -5.56 1.31 22.48
C PRO A 58 -6.80 0.89 23.28
N GLN A 59 -7.85 1.70 23.28
CA GLN A 59 -9.09 1.44 24.03
C GLN A 59 -10.13 0.72 23.18
N ARG A 60 -10.13 0.95 21.87
CA ARG A 60 -11.19 0.49 20.96
C ARG A 60 -10.77 -0.68 20.07
N GLY A 61 -9.47 -0.87 19.83
CA GLY A 61 -8.88 -1.97 19.06
C GLY A 61 -8.37 -1.54 17.70
N VAL A 62 -8.61 -2.37 16.68
CA VAL A 62 -8.23 -2.14 15.28
C VAL A 62 -9.50 -1.95 14.45
N LEU A 63 -9.65 -0.78 13.81
CA LEU A 63 -10.73 -0.52 12.86
C LEU A 63 -10.18 -0.54 11.43
N LEU A 64 -10.52 -1.59 10.69
CA LEU A 64 -10.17 -1.73 9.28
C LEU A 64 -11.22 -1.04 8.41
N LEU A 65 -10.78 -0.22 7.46
CA LEU A 65 -11.57 0.57 6.53
C LEU A 65 -11.13 0.30 5.08
N ALA A 66 -12.07 0.29 4.16
CA ALA A 66 -11.80 0.20 2.72
C ALA A 66 -12.88 0.89 1.88
N GLY A 67 -12.50 1.44 0.73
CA GLY A 67 -13.44 2.00 -0.24
C GLY A 67 -14.27 0.97 -1.03
N ARG A 68 -14.11 -0.33 -0.74
CA ARG A 68 -14.76 -1.45 -1.43
C ARG A 68 -15.08 -2.59 -0.47
N ALA A 69 -15.99 -3.46 -0.88
CA ALA A 69 -16.32 -4.66 -0.13
C ALA A 69 -15.08 -5.57 0.02
N PHE A 70 -14.96 -6.20 1.18
CA PHE A 70 -13.92 -7.18 1.48
C PHE A 70 -14.47 -8.26 2.42
N PRO A 71 -13.88 -9.47 2.45
CA PRO A 71 -14.29 -10.53 3.37
C PRO A 71 -14.25 -10.06 4.84
N GLY A 72 -15.37 -10.21 5.57
CA GLY A 72 -15.54 -9.73 6.95
C GLY A 72 -15.97 -8.26 7.07
N GLY A 73 -15.92 -7.49 5.98
CA GLY A 73 -16.36 -6.11 5.92
C GLY A 73 -17.87 -5.96 6.01
N ARG A 74 -18.34 -4.98 6.78
CA ARG A 74 -19.75 -4.67 6.99
C ARG A 74 -20.14 -3.40 6.26
N GLY A 75 -21.23 -3.51 5.49
CA GLY A 75 -21.96 -2.42 4.83
C GLY A 75 -21.11 -1.49 3.97
N PRO A 76 -21.74 -0.69 3.12
CA PRO A 76 -21.20 0.63 2.85
C PRO A 76 -21.85 1.62 3.82
N THR A 77 -21.09 2.16 4.77
CA THR A 77 -21.50 3.39 5.46
C THR A 77 -21.20 4.57 4.55
N MET A 78 -22.17 5.49 4.39
CA MET A 78 -21.95 6.71 3.62
C MET A 78 -21.12 7.68 4.43
N ALA A 79 -19.87 7.88 4.03
CA ALA A 79 -19.02 8.92 4.59
C ALA A 79 -19.44 10.28 4.04
N LYS A 80 -19.68 11.23 4.94
CA LYS A 80 -19.84 12.66 4.68
C LYS A 80 -18.80 13.38 5.54
N ASP A 81 -18.40 14.59 5.15
CA ASP A 81 -17.50 15.39 5.97
C ASP A 81 -18.01 15.51 7.41
N GLY A 82 -17.12 15.26 8.37
CA GLY A 82 -17.41 15.28 9.80
C GLY A 82 -17.27 13.91 10.46
N ALA A 83 -17.91 13.75 11.62
CA ALA A 83 -17.82 12.52 12.40
C ALA A 83 -18.54 11.36 11.70
N LEU A 84 -17.83 10.25 11.49
CA LEU A 84 -18.42 9.01 10.98
C LEU A 84 -18.57 7.99 12.11
N ALA A 85 -19.81 7.56 12.34
CA ALA A 85 -20.13 6.52 13.32
C ALA A 85 -20.24 5.15 12.63
N PHE A 86 -19.34 4.24 12.97
CA PHE A 86 -19.39 2.85 12.53
C PHE A 86 -20.13 2.01 13.58
N ARG A 87 -21.29 1.47 13.23
CA ARG A 87 -22.07 0.61 14.13
C ARG A 87 -21.40 -0.74 14.29
N LEU A 88 -21.20 -1.16 15.53
CA LEU A 88 -20.49 -2.38 15.89
C LEU A 88 -21.48 -3.52 16.22
N PRO A 89 -21.07 -4.80 16.06
CA PRO A 89 -21.92 -5.96 16.35
C PRO A 89 -22.46 -6.01 17.78
N ASP A 90 -21.72 -5.47 18.73
CA ASP A 90 -22.05 -5.41 20.16
C ASP A 90 -23.05 -4.29 20.50
N GLY A 91 -23.56 -3.56 19.51
CA GLY A 91 -24.43 -2.41 19.70
C GLY A 91 -23.68 -1.10 20.00
N GLY A 92 -22.35 -1.14 20.07
CA GLY A 92 -21.51 0.06 20.20
C GLY A 92 -21.39 0.86 18.90
N ALA A 93 -20.86 2.07 19.01
CA ALA A 93 -20.46 2.89 17.86
C ALA A 93 -18.98 3.24 17.98
N TRP A 94 -18.23 3.06 16.89
CA TRP A 94 -16.92 3.66 16.75
C TRP A 94 -17.08 5.00 16.05
N ASN A 95 -16.95 6.09 16.81
CA ASN A 95 -16.95 7.43 16.25
C ASN A 95 -15.54 7.80 15.85
N VAL A 96 -15.33 8.03 14.56
CA VAL A 96 -14.12 8.68 14.05
C VAL A 96 -14.47 10.17 13.97
N GLU A 97 -13.95 10.94 14.92
CA GLU A 97 -14.35 12.34 15.16
C GLU A 97 -13.98 13.26 13.99
N ASP A 98 -12.85 13.00 13.32
CA ASP A 98 -12.41 13.78 12.15
C ASP A 98 -12.16 12.89 10.92
N LEU A 99 -13.22 12.38 10.28
CA LEU A 99 -13.08 11.79 8.95
C LEU A 99 -13.25 12.91 7.89
N ARG A 100 -12.17 13.29 7.20
CA ARG A 100 -12.26 14.23 6.06
C ARG A 100 -12.51 13.45 4.78
N VAL A 101 -13.65 13.66 4.13
CA VAL A 101 -14.04 12.98 2.91
C VAL A 101 -13.92 13.98 1.77
N THR A 102 -12.83 13.94 1.02
CA THR A 102 -12.58 14.97 -0.01
C THR A 102 -13.45 14.83 -1.27
N ALA A 103 -14.39 13.88 -1.33
CA ALA A 103 -15.40 13.85 -2.39
C ALA A 103 -16.79 13.53 -1.86
N PRO A 104 -17.84 13.96 -2.57
CA PRO A 104 -19.20 13.81 -2.10
C PRO A 104 -19.60 12.33 -2.02
N ALA A 105 -19.89 11.87 -0.80
CA ALA A 105 -20.61 10.64 -0.49
C ALA A 105 -19.90 9.35 -0.95
N GLN A 106 -18.90 8.90 -0.18
CA GLN A 106 -18.18 7.64 -0.44
C GLN A 106 -18.73 6.47 0.38
N ARG A 107 -18.80 5.30 -0.25
CA ARG A 107 -19.14 4.03 0.42
C ARG A 107 -17.91 3.49 1.15
N VAL A 108 -17.98 3.42 2.47
CA VAL A 108 -16.91 2.88 3.31
C VAL A 108 -17.33 1.56 3.90
N TRP A 109 -16.56 0.52 3.62
CA TRP A 109 -16.66 -0.78 4.26
C TRP A 109 -15.74 -0.84 5.46
N TYR A 110 -16.19 -1.51 6.52
CA TYR A 110 -15.43 -1.54 7.76
C TYR A 110 -15.54 -2.87 8.51
N ALA A 111 -14.53 -3.17 9.32
CA ALA A 111 -14.53 -4.27 10.28
C ALA A 111 -13.74 -3.88 11.52
N ARG A 112 -14.11 -4.42 12.68
CA ARG A 112 -13.42 -4.19 13.96
C ARG A 112 -12.80 -5.48 14.44
N TYR A 113 -11.56 -5.40 14.88
CA TYR A 113 -10.82 -6.51 15.46
C TYR A 113 -10.18 -6.06 16.80
N PRO A 114 -10.01 -6.97 17.78
CA PRO A 114 -9.22 -6.68 18.97
C PRO A 114 -7.72 -6.61 18.62
N PHE A 115 -6.89 -6.03 19.49
CA PHE A 115 -5.46 -6.31 19.43
C PHE A 115 -5.20 -7.75 19.87
N ARG A 116 -4.29 -8.45 19.18
CA ARG A 116 -3.81 -9.78 19.62
C ARG A 116 -2.74 -9.67 20.70
N GLU A 117 -2.04 -8.56 20.70
CA GLU A 117 -0.86 -8.31 21.52
C GLU A 117 -1.02 -6.95 22.23
N ALA A 118 0.07 -6.34 22.71
CA ALA A 118 0.03 -5.02 23.34
C ALA A 118 -0.64 -3.95 22.45
N PRO A 119 -1.65 -3.21 22.96
CA PRO A 119 -2.32 -2.15 22.23
C PRO A 119 -1.38 -1.02 21.78
N THR A 120 -1.71 -0.37 20.66
CA THR A 120 -0.92 0.74 20.13
C THR A 120 -1.77 1.79 19.43
N THR A 121 -1.20 2.97 19.20
CA THR A 121 -1.84 4.09 18.50
C THR A 121 -1.17 4.33 17.16
N GLY A 122 -1.95 4.67 16.14
CA GLY A 122 -1.44 4.94 14.80
C GLY A 122 -2.42 4.57 13.72
N CYS A 123 -1.93 4.53 12.49
CA CYS A 123 -2.62 3.85 11.41
C CYS A 123 -1.63 3.15 10.48
N VAL A 124 -2.10 2.03 9.94
CA VAL A 124 -1.38 1.29 8.91
C VAL A 124 -2.24 1.19 7.67
N ALA A 125 -1.63 1.24 6.50
CA ALA A 125 -2.33 1.12 5.23
C ALA A 125 -1.59 0.19 4.27
N PHE A 126 -2.34 -0.41 3.36
CA PHE A 126 -1.77 -1.32 2.36
C PHE A 126 -2.63 -1.40 1.10
N ASP A 127 -1.98 -1.44 -0.05
CA ASP A 127 -2.57 -1.48 -1.40
C ASP A 127 -2.75 -2.92 -1.92
N ARG A 128 -3.23 -3.83 -1.08
CA ARG A 128 -3.44 -5.21 -1.51
C ARG A 128 -4.75 -5.35 -2.27
N GLU A 129 -4.67 -5.80 -3.52
CA GLU A 129 -5.84 -5.87 -4.40
C GLU A 129 -6.89 -6.89 -3.98
N ARG A 130 -6.51 -8.04 -3.41
CA ARG A 130 -7.48 -9.11 -3.10
C ARG A 130 -7.08 -9.91 -1.87
N PHE A 131 -8.11 -10.37 -1.16
CA PHE A 131 -8.04 -11.36 -0.11
C PHE A 131 -9.07 -12.45 -0.38
N SER A 132 -8.72 -13.70 -0.11
CA SER A 132 -9.59 -14.85 -0.41
C SER A 132 -10.60 -15.09 0.70
N SER A 133 -10.28 -14.68 1.92
CA SER A 133 -11.10 -14.89 3.12
C SER A 133 -10.93 -13.75 4.13
N GLU A 134 -11.84 -13.66 5.11
CA GLU A 134 -11.67 -12.74 6.25
C GLU A 134 -10.40 -13.08 7.03
N GLY A 135 -10.13 -14.37 7.20
CA GLY A 135 -8.89 -14.86 7.82
C GLY A 135 -7.63 -14.33 7.15
N ASP A 136 -7.62 -14.26 5.81
CA ASP A 136 -6.48 -13.72 5.06
C ASP A 136 -6.28 -12.22 5.34
N VAL A 137 -7.37 -11.43 5.33
CA VAL A 137 -7.34 -9.99 5.61
C VAL A 137 -6.82 -9.75 7.02
N VAL A 138 -7.41 -10.46 7.99
CA VAL A 138 -7.11 -10.31 9.42
C VAL A 138 -5.68 -10.73 9.74
N SER A 139 -5.22 -11.85 9.20
CA SER A 139 -3.83 -12.29 9.37
C SER A 139 -2.84 -11.28 8.78
N TYR A 140 -3.16 -10.67 7.63
CA TYR A 140 -2.31 -9.63 7.05
C TYR A 140 -2.27 -8.37 7.91
N VAL A 141 -3.42 -7.90 8.41
CA VAL A 141 -3.51 -6.76 9.33
C VAL A 141 -2.72 -7.01 10.60
N TYR A 142 -2.86 -8.19 11.23
CA TYR A 142 -2.10 -8.51 12.44
C TYR A 142 -0.61 -8.63 12.17
N TRP A 143 -0.20 -9.23 11.06
CA TRP A 143 1.21 -9.22 10.67
C TRP A 143 1.74 -7.78 10.56
N LEU A 144 1.01 -6.92 9.85
CA LEU A 144 1.40 -5.52 9.64
C LEU A 144 1.46 -4.73 10.96
N VAL A 145 0.49 -4.91 11.85
CA VAL A 145 0.43 -4.19 13.14
C VAL A 145 1.45 -4.74 14.14
N ASP A 146 1.41 -6.05 14.38
CA ASP A 146 2.14 -6.68 15.50
C ASP A 146 3.59 -7.00 15.16
N THR A 147 3.88 -7.30 13.89
CA THR A 147 5.22 -7.72 13.44
C THR A 147 6.00 -6.58 12.83
N VAL A 148 5.34 -5.67 12.10
CA VAL A 148 6.00 -4.55 11.43
C VAL A 148 5.84 -3.27 12.24
N TYR A 149 4.65 -2.66 12.21
CA TYR A 149 4.41 -1.31 12.71
C TYR A 149 4.85 -1.16 14.16
N ARG A 150 4.44 -2.06 15.07
CA ARG A 150 4.80 -1.94 16.49
C ARG A 150 6.29 -2.15 16.77
N LYS A 151 6.98 -2.93 15.94
CA LYS A 151 8.42 -3.18 16.11
C LYS A 151 9.29 -2.07 15.52
N LEU A 152 8.72 -1.16 14.71
CA LEU A 152 9.43 0.05 14.28
C LEU A 152 9.90 0.85 15.50
N PRO A 153 11.09 1.50 15.42
CA PRO A 153 11.56 2.37 16.49
C PRO A 153 10.51 3.42 16.86
N GLU A 154 10.24 3.59 18.17
CA GLU A 154 9.21 4.52 18.65
C GLU A 154 9.36 5.95 18.10
N PRO A 155 10.56 6.54 18.01
CA PRO A 155 10.71 7.87 17.42
C PRO A 155 10.20 7.95 15.98
N GLU A 156 10.39 6.90 15.19
CA GLU A 156 9.92 6.84 13.81
C GLU A 156 8.40 6.63 13.75
N ARG A 157 7.81 5.82 14.63
CA ARG A 157 6.33 5.67 14.70
C ARG A 157 5.64 6.98 15.06
N ARG A 158 6.23 7.75 15.98
CA ARG A 158 5.70 9.07 16.35
C ARG A 158 5.84 10.08 15.21
N ARG A 159 6.92 9.99 14.43
CA ARG A 159 7.19 10.89 13.29
C ARG A 159 6.39 10.54 12.05
N PHE A 160 6.14 9.25 11.82
CA PHE A 160 5.42 8.69 10.68
C PHE A 160 4.26 7.80 11.16
N PRO A 161 3.23 8.40 11.79
CA PRO A 161 2.11 7.65 12.35
C PRO A 161 1.23 6.96 11.30
N ALA A 162 1.36 7.37 10.04
CA ALA A 162 0.61 6.89 8.88
C ALA A 162 1.46 5.92 8.04
N PHE A 163 1.74 4.76 8.60
CA PHE A 163 2.59 3.77 7.94
C PHE A 163 1.84 3.12 6.76
N THR A 164 2.45 3.06 5.60
CA THR A 164 1.83 2.45 4.41
C THR A 164 2.78 1.38 3.86
N ILE A 165 2.25 0.30 3.30
CA ILE A 165 2.95 -0.62 2.39
C ILE A 165 2.33 -0.45 1.01
N ALA A 166 3.16 -0.23 -0.01
CA ALA A 166 2.70 0.10 -1.35
C ALA A 166 3.55 -0.52 -2.47
N ASP A 167 4.09 -1.72 -2.25
CA ASP A 167 4.88 -2.48 -3.24
C ASP A 167 6.02 -1.70 -3.92
N ARG A 168 6.56 -0.71 -3.21
CA ARG A 168 7.64 0.17 -3.67
C ARG A 168 8.91 -0.63 -3.95
N GLN A 169 9.70 -0.22 -4.94
CA GLN A 169 10.99 -0.83 -5.20
C GLN A 169 12.09 -0.12 -4.42
N VAL A 170 12.90 -0.88 -3.70
CA VAL A 170 14.00 -0.39 -2.88
C VAL A 170 15.30 -0.94 -3.42
N ARG A 171 16.28 -0.05 -3.60
CA ARG A 171 17.67 -0.42 -3.90
C ARG A 171 18.57 0.02 -2.76
N VAL A 172 19.40 -0.91 -2.31
CA VAL A 172 20.39 -0.67 -1.28
C VAL A 172 21.73 -1.26 -1.71
N ARG A 173 22.79 -0.77 -1.10
CA ARG A 173 24.13 -1.31 -1.28
C ARG A 173 24.74 -1.61 0.08
N VAL A 174 25.26 -2.80 0.24
CA VAL A 174 25.91 -3.25 1.47
C VAL A 174 27.42 -3.21 1.28
N GLU A 175 28.12 -2.58 2.21
CA GLU A 175 29.57 -2.45 2.21
C GLU A 175 30.17 -3.14 3.43
N ARG A 176 31.25 -3.89 3.23
CA ARG A 176 32.05 -4.48 4.31
C ARG A 176 33.52 -4.36 3.95
N ALA A 177 34.35 -3.96 4.90
CA ALA A 177 35.78 -3.82 4.67
C ALA A 177 36.38 -5.13 4.12
N GLY A 178 37.18 -5.01 3.04
CA GLY A 178 37.78 -6.16 2.37
C GLY A 178 36.90 -6.86 1.32
N PHE A 179 35.66 -6.41 1.11
CA PHE A 179 34.75 -6.95 0.10
C PHE A 179 34.31 -5.88 -0.89
N ALA A 180 34.01 -6.28 -2.13
CA ALA A 180 33.36 -5.39 -3.09
C ALA A 180 31.95 -5.02 -2.59
N PRO A 181 31.47 -3.78 -2.83
CA PRO A 181 30.11 -3.40 -2.48
C PRO A 181 29.08 -4.32 -3.12
N LEU A 182 28.08 -4.75 -2.34
CA LEU A 182 27.04 -5.66 -2.79
C LEU A 182 25.75 -4.88 -3.06
N PRO A 183 25.34 -4.71 -4.33
CA PRO A 183 24.04 -4.12 -4.65
C PRO A 183 22.93 -5.13 -4.39
N LEU A 184 21.85 -4.68 -3.75
CA LEU A 184 20.63 -5.43 -3.50
C LEU A 184 19.43 -4.61 -3.98
N ALA A 185 18.48 -5.28 -4.61
CA ALA A 185 17.22 -4.67 -5.02
C ALA A 185 16.08 -5.60 -4.66
N GLY A 186 14.98 -5.03 -4.18
CA GLY A 186 13.81 -5.78 -3.79
C GLY A 186 12.59 -4.90 -3.61
N GLN A 187 11.45 -5.55 -3.43
CA GLN A 187 10.20 -4.90 -3.09
C GLN A 187 10.17 -4.56 -1.60
N GLU A 188 9.49 -3.48 -1.24
CA GLU A 188 9.13 -3.15 0.13
C GLU A 188 8.49 -4.36 0.83
N ALA A 189 8.85 -4.55 2.11
CA ALA A 189 8.46 -5.68 2.94
C ALA A 189 8.91 -7.07 2.43
N ALA A 190 9.64 -7.16 1.32
CA ALA A 190 10.28 -8.39 0.87
C ALA A 190 11.71 -8.50 1.41
N ALA A 191 12.09 -9.73 1.80
CA ALA A 191 13.44 -9.97 2.32
C ALA A 191 14.48 -10.00 1.18
N MET A 192 15.46 -9.12 1.26
CA MET A 192 16.68 -9.15 0.45
C MET A 192 17.73 -9.96 1.19
N ALA A 193 18.07 -11.14 0.67
CA ALA A 193 19.02 -12.05 1.30
C ALA A 193 20.43 -11.86 0.76
N PHE A 194 21.43 -11.88 1.65
CA PHE A 194 22.84 -11.89 1.26
C PHE A 194 23.72 -12.60 2.29
N ARG A 195 24.92 -12.99 1.86
CA ARG A 195 25.94 -13.62 2.71
C ARG A 195 27.33 -13.26 2.17
N PHE A 196 28.22 -12.75 3.03
CA PHE A 196 29.62 -12.58 2.64
C PHE A 196 30.37 -13.92 2.69
N PRO A 197 31.39 -14.13 1.84
CA PRO A 197 32.29 -15.26 1.98
C PRO A 197 32.84 -15.38 3.41
N GLY A 198 32.70 -16.57 4.02
CA GLY A 198 33.13 -16.84 5.40
C GLY A 198 32.04 -16.69 6.45
N ASP A 199 30.90 -16.07 6.15
CA ASP A 199 29.80 -15.97 7.11
C ASP A 199 29.03 -17.31 7.19
N ALA A 200 28.73 -17.75 8.41
CA ALA A 200 27.99 -18.98 8.66
C ALA A 200 26.46 -18.86 8.44
N ARG A 201 25.92 -17.63 8.51
CA ARG A 201 24.48 -17.36 8.44
C ARG A 201 24.16 -16.38 7.33
N THR A 202 22.97 -16.50 6.77
CA THR A 202 22.46 -15.55 5.79
C THR A 202 21.88 -14.34 6.51
N THR A 203 22.21 -13.14 6.04
CA THR A 203 21.59 -11.90 6.51
C THR A 203 20.42 -11.55 5.59
N LEU A 204 19.34 -11.05 6.19
CA LEU A 204 18.14 -10.57 5.52
C LEU A 204 17.97 -9.09 5.83
N LEU A 205 17.71 -8.29 4.80
CA LEU A 205 17.26 -6.91 4.93
C LEU A 205 15.80 -6.84 4.46
N VAL A 206 14.90 -6.39 5.32
CA VAL A 206 13.48 -6.18 4.97
C VAL A 206 13.18 -4.68 5.05
N PRO A 207 13.08 -3.98 3.92
CA PRO A 207 12.91 -2.54 3.91
C PRO A 207 11.44 -2.17 4.05
N TYR A 208 11.16 -1.17 4.89
CA TYR A 208 9.84 -0.57 5.09
C TYR A 208 9.97 0.94 4.89
N VAL A 209 9.25 1.50 3.91
CA VAL A 209 9.38 2.91 3.56
C VAL A 209 8.49 3.73 4.50
N LEU A 210 9.14 4.54 5.34
CA LEU A 210 8.47 5.38 6.33
C LEU A 210 7.94 6.67 5.70
N ASP A 211 8.73 7.26 4.80
CA ASP A 211 8.35 8.44 4.03
C ASP A 211 8.97 8.38 2.64
N GLN A 212 8.12 8.37 1.63
CA GLN A 212 8.54 8.33 0.23
C GLN A 212 9.16 9.66 -0.21
N GLY A 213 8.71 10.80 0.34
CA GLY A 213 9.18 12.13 -0.07
C GLY A 213 10.65 12.35 0.27
N SER A 214 11.06 11.99 1.50
CA SER A 214 12.46 12.00 1.92
C SER A 214 13.23 10.72 1.56
N GLY A 215 12.55 9.67 1.10
CA GLY A 215 13.15 8.36 0.91
C GLY A 215 13.66 7.74 2.21
N ARG A 216 13.00 8.01 3.34
CA ARG A 216 13.35 7.47 4.65
C ARG A 216 12.77 6.07 4.83
N LEU A 217 13.59 5.12 5.24
CA LEU A 217 13.20 3.73 5.46
C LEU A 217 13.63 3.27 6.85
N ALA A 218 12.84 2.34 7.41
CA ALA A 218 13.29 1.42 8.43
C ALA A 218 13.62 0.09 7.74
N ILE A 219 14.80 -0.47 7.99
CA ILE A 219 15.22 -1.76 7.46
C ILE A 219 15.34 -2.71 8.65
N GLU A 220 14.48 -3.73 8.69
CA GLU A 220 14.67 -4.84 9.61
C GLU A 220 15.89 -5.64 9.15
N VAL A 221 16.81 -5.86 10.08
CA VAL A 221 17.99 -6.70 9.89
C VAL A 221 17.73 -8.00 10.61
N ALA A 222 17.84 -9.12 9.92
CA ALA A 222 17.67 -10.44 10.53
C ALA A 222 18.71 -11.43 10.04
N ARG A 223 18.92 -12.50 10.81
CA ARG A 223 19.75 -13.64 10.43
C ARG A 223 18.94 -14.93 10.34
N ALA A 224 19.27 -15.74 9.35
CA ALA A 224 18.74 -17.09 9.17
C ALA A 224 19.89 -18.08 8.97
N ALA A 225 19.82 -19.24 9.65
CA ALA A 225 20.79 -20.31 9.44
C ALA A 225 20.63 -20.91 8.03
N GLU A 226 19.38 -21.16 7.62
CA GLU A 226 19.02 -21.63 6.28
C GLU A 226 17.82 -20.84 5.76
N LEU A 227 17.76 -20.63 4.45
CA LEU A 227 16.62 -19.98 3.78
C LEU A 227 15.49 -20.97 3.45
N THR A 228 15.78 -22.27 3.60
CA THR A 228 14.88 -23.36 3.23
C THR A 228 14.93 -24.43 4.33
N PRO A 229 13.79 -24.92 4.85
CA PRO A 229 12.43 -24.50 4.55
C PRO A 229 12.06 -23.13 5.19
N PRO A 230 11.03 -22.43 4.68
CA PRO A 230 10.61 -21.10 5.15
C PRO A 230 10.17 -21.04 6.63
N ALA A 231 10.11 -22.18 7.32
CA ALA A 231 9.76 -22.31 8.73
C ALA A 231 10.94 -22.11 9.69
N VAL A 232 12.18 -21.96 9.22
CA VAL A 232 13.32 -21.68 10.10
C VAL A 232 13.15 -20.29 10.73
N PRO A 233 13.14 -20.19 12.08
CA PRO A 233 13.00 -18.91 12.77
C PRO A 233 14.10 -17.94 12.32
N ARG A 234 13.67 -16.76 11.86
CA ARG A 234 14.56 -15.63 11.61
C ARG A 234 14.84 -14.96 12.95
N GLU A 235 16.11 -14.76 13.25
CA GLU A 235 16.52 -13.99 14.41
C GLU A 235 16.59 -12.52 14.00
N SER A 236 15.66 -11.71 14.52
CA SER A 236 15.68 -10.27 14.28
C SER A 236 16.82 -9.64 15.09
N LEU A 237 17.71 -8.92 14.41
CA LEU A 237 18.77 -8.12 15.00
C LEU A 237 18.33 -6.66 15.25
N GLY A 238 17.07 -6.34 14.92
CA GLY A 238 16.47 -5.02 15.09
C GLY A 238 16.33 -4.24 13.79
N PHE A 239 16.09 -2.93 13.93
CA PHE A 239 15.90 -2.02 12.81
C PHE A 239 17.05 -1.03 12.71
N VAL A 240 17.48 -0.76 11.48
CA VAL A 240 18.26 0.44 11.15
C VAL A 240 17.36 1.42 10.39
N VAL A 241 17.59 2.71 10.56
CA VAL A 241 16.79 3.75 9.92
C VAL A 241 17.71 4.70 9.20
N ALA A 242 17.41 4.98 7.94
CA ALA A 242 18.23 5.82 7.08
C ALA A 242 17.39 6.45 5.96
N ALA A 243 17.87 7.56 5.42
CA ALA A 243 17.35 8.16 4.18
C ALA A 243 18.20 7.77 2.97
N VAL A 244 17.68 8.02 1.77
CA VAL A 244 18.43 7.85 0.51
C VAL A 244 19.75 8.64 0.58
N GLY A 245 20.86 7.97 0.26
CA GLY A 245 22.21 8.51 0.32
C GLY A 245 22.90 8.42 1.68
N GLU A 246 22.16 8.09 2.76
CA GLU A 246 22.76 7.89 4.07
C GLU A 246 23.35 6.49 4.21
N ALA A 247 24.55 6.43 4.80
CA ALA A 247 25.25 5.21 5.13
C ALA A 247 25.07 4.90 6.62
N VAL A 248 24.50 3.74 6.96
CA VAL A 248 24.20 3.37 8.35
C VAL A 248 24.82 2.01 8.69
N PRO A 249 25.51 1.88 9.83
CA PRO A 249 26.11 0.62 10.24
C PRO A 249 25.04 -0.42 10.58
N LEU A 250 25.24 -1.66 10.12
CA LEU A 250 24.43 -2.83 10.42
C LEU A 250 24.90 -3.53 11.71
N GLY A 251 25.19 -2.74 12.75
CA GLY A 251 25.60 -3.22 14.08
C GLY A 251 26.63 -4.35 14.04
N GLU A 252 26.24 -5.52 14.57
CA GLU A 252 27.08 -6.72 14.72
C GLU A 252 27.58 -7.35 13.40
N LEU A 253 27.10 -6.87 12.24
CA LEU A 253 27.52 -7.42 10.94
C LEU A 253 28.86 -6.85 10.45
N ASN A 254 29.43 -5.84 11.13
CA ASN A 254 30.62 -5.10 10.67
C ASN A 254 30.48 -4.63 9.20
N ALA A 255 29.27 -4.26 8.82
CA ALA A 255 28.91 -3.83 7.49
C ALA A 255 28.07 -2.55 7.57
N THR A 256 27.99 -1.82 6.46
CA THR A 256 27.21 -0.60 6.30
C THR A 256 26.18 -0.82 5.21
N VAL A 257 24.96 -0.31 5.41
CA VAL A 257 23.95 -0.23 4.34
C VAL A 257 23.85 1.21 3.87
N VAL A 258 23.82 1.39 2.55
CA VAL A 258 23.55 2.66 1.88
C VAL A 258 22.26 2.50 1.11
N ILE A 259 21.29 3.38 1.36
CA ILE A 259 20.05 3.39 0.56
C ILE A 259 20.33 4.15 -0.72
N GLU A 260 20.13 3.50 -1.87
CA GLU A 260 20.41 4.10 -3.17
C GLU A 260 19.18 4.76 -3.78
N SER A 261 18.01 4.10 -3.67
CA SER A 261 16.77 4.66 -4.21
C SER A 261 15.53 3.99 -3.64
N VAL A 262 14.44 4.75 -3.56
CA VAL A 262 13.07 4.24 -3.41
C VAL A 262 12.28 4.68 -4.63
N THR A 263 11.68 3.73 -5.34
CA THR A 263 10.83 4.00 -6.50
C THR A 263 9.38 3.66 -6.15
N PRO A 264 8.40 4.51 -6.54
CA PRO A 264 6.98 4.18 -6.40
C PRO A 264 6.64 2.84 -7.08
N PRO A 265 5.52 2.20 -6.69
CA PRO A 265 5.00 1.07 -7.43
C PRO A 265 4.78 1.44 -8.90
N ALA A 266 4.92 0.46 -9.79
CA ALA A 266 4.56 0.64 -11.19
C ALA A 266 3.04 0.88 -11.31
N PRO A 267 2.59 1.76 -12.22
CA PRO A 267 1.17 2.04 -12.43
C PRO A 267 0.38 0.88 -13.03
#